data_AF-G1SZ12-F1
#
_entry.id   AF-G1SZ12-F1
#
_cell.length_a   1.000
_cell.length_b   1.000
_cell.length_c   1.000
_cell.angle_alpha   90.00
_cell.angle_beta   90.00
_cell.angle_gamma   90.00
#
_symmetry.space_group_name_H-M   'P 1'
#
loop_
_entity.id
_entity.type
_entity.pdbx_description
1 polymer ?
#
loop_
_entity_poly.entity_id
_entity_poly.type
_entity_poly.pdbx_seq_one_letter_code
_entity_poly.pdbx_strand_id
1 'polypeptide(L)'
;MVFRRFVEVGRVAYVSFGPHAGKLVAIVDVIDQNRALVDGPCTRVRRQAMPFKCMQLTDFILKFPHSARQKYVRKAWEKADINTKWAATRWAKKIEARERKAKMTDFDRYKVMKAKKMRNRIIKNEVKKLQRAALLKASPKKAPVAKGAVAAAAAAAKVPAKKATAAGKKAAAQKAPAQKAPAQKAAGQKAAQPPKAQKGQKPPAQKAPAPKASGKKA
;
A
#
# COMPACT_ATOMS: atom_id res chain seq x y z
N MET A 1 -19.51 -1.90 25.58
CA MET A 1 -18.92 -0.60 25.16
C MET A 1 -18.71 -0.61 23.65
N VAL A 2 -19.37 0.29 22.89
CA VAL A 2 -19.36 0.26 21.40
C VAL A 2 -18.17 1.00 20.78
N PHE A 3 -17.61 1.97 21.50
CA PHE A 3 -16.47 2.76 21.06
C PHE A 3 -15.17 1.95 21.15
N ARG A 4 -14.35 2.02 20.09
CA ARG A 4 -13.09 1.26 19.99
C ARG A 4 -11.84 2.15 20.06
N ARG A 5 -11.98 3.43 19.74
CA ARG A 5 -10.88 4.41 19.71
C ARG A 5 -11.22 5.53 20.67
N PHE A 6 -10.32 5.79 21.60
CA PHE A 6 -10.50 6.76 22.66
C PHE A 6 -9.36 7.77 22.63
N VAL A 7 -9.66 9.03 22.95
CA VAL A 7 -8.61 9.99 23.24
C VAL A 7 -7.97 9.57 24.55
N GLU A 8 -6.70 9.22 24.50
CA GLU A 8 -5.93 8.78 25.67
C GLU A 8 -4.46 9.16 25.48
N VAL A 9 -3.75 9.26 26.59
CA VAL A 9 -2.31 9.52 26.60
C VAL A 9 -1.60 8.39 25.86
N GLY A 10 -0.79 8.76 24.88
CA GLY A 10 -0.03 7.83 24.05
C GLY A 10 -0.72 7.37 22.77
N ARG A 11 -2.00 7.68 22.55
CA ARG A 11 -2.64 7.31 21.29
C ARG A 11 -2.07 8.09 20.11
N VAL A 12 -1.82 7.39 19.02
CA VAL A 12 -1.39 7.99 17.76
C VAL A 12 -2.61 8.46 16.97
N ALA A 13 -2.56 9.69 16.48
CA ALA A 13 -3.56 10.29 15.61
C ALA A 13 -2.92 10.72 14.28
N TYR A 14 -3.71 10.63 13.22
CA TYR A 14 -3.37 11.16 11.90
C TYR A 14 -3.96 12.55 11.75
N VAL A 15 -3.14 13.54 11.40
CA VAL A 15 -3.58 14.92 11.19
C VAL A 15 -4.17 15.04 9.78
N SER A 16 -5.46 15.32 9.69
CA SER A 16 -6.21 15.36 8.42
C SER A 16 -6.03 16.68 7.69
N PHE A 17 -6.15 17.80 8.41
CA PHE A 17 -6.04 19.15 7.87
C PHE A 17 -5.25 20.06 8.81
N GLY A 18 -4.85 21.23 8.31
CA GLY A 18 -4.02 22.20 9.03
C GLY A 18 -2.54 22.15 8.62
N PRO A 19 -1.65 22.86 9.33
CA PRO A 19 -0.25 23.05 8.93
C PRO A 19 0.57 21.76 8.94
N HIS A 20 0.05 20.68 9.52
CA HIS A 20 0.69 19.38 9.62
C HIS A 20 -0.14 18.25 9.00
N ALA A 21 -1.02 18.58 8.06
CA ALA A 21 -1.81 17.60 7.32
C ALA A 21 -0.92 16.47 6.74
N GLY A 22 -1.38 15.24 6.84
CA GLY A 22 -0.65 14.05 6.36
C GLY A 22 0.33 13.45 7.36
N LYS A 23 0.56 14.08 8.52
CA LYS A 23 1.51 13.60 9.52
C LYS A 23 0.83 12.82 10.64
N LEU A 24 1.59 11.93 11.28
CA LEU A 24 1.16 11.26 12.51
C LEU A 24 1.68 12.03 13.73
N VAL A 25 0.89 12.05 14.79
CA VAL A 25 1.21 12.65 16.08
C VAL A 25 0.79 11.71 17.20
N ALA A 26 1.47 11.75 18.34
CA ALA A 26 1.02 11.10 19.57
C ALA A 26 0.39 12.15 20.50
N ILE A 27 -0.75 11.80 21.09
CA ILE A 27 -1.38 12.59 22.15
C ILE A 27 -0.53 12.41 23.41
N VAL A 28 -0.02 13.49 23.97
CA VAL A 28 0.83 13.47 25.18
C VAL A 28 0.01 13.80 26.41
N ASP A 29 -0.87 14.79 26.29
CA ASP A 29 -1.75 15.23 27.37
C ASP A 29 -3.05 15.81 26.80
N VAL A 30 -4.10 15.83 27.60
CA VAL A 30 -5.39 16.43 27.23
C VAL A 30 -5.48 17.78 27.93
N ILE A 31 -5.62 18.86 27.17
CA ILE A 31 -5.64 20.23 27.71
C ILE A 31 -7.06 20.59 28.13
N ASP A 32 -8.00 20.39 27.22
CA ASP A 32 -9.43 20.63 27.42
C ASP A 32 -10.24 19.66 26.53
N GLN A 33 -11.57 19.78 26.53
CA GLN A 33 -12.45 18.93 25.74
C GLN A 33 -12.18 18.98 24.22
N ASN A 34 -11.60 20.08 23.73
CA ASN A 34 -11.46 20.37 22.31
C ASN A 34 -10.00 20.26 21.82
N ARG A 35 -9.01 20.27 22.71
CA ARG A 35 -7.58 20.36 22.39
C ARG A 35 -6.74 19.39 23.23
N ALA A 36 -5.70 18.85 22.59
CA ALA A 36 -4.67 18.05 23.23
C ALA A 36 -3.27 18.63 23.00
N LEU A 37 -2.36 18.34 23.92
CA LEU A 37 -0.93 18.50 23.69
C LEU A 37 -0.44 17.31 22.87
N VAL A 38 0.09 17.58 21.67
CA VAL A 38 0.55 16.55 20.74
C VAL A 38 2.04 16.67 20.46
N ASP A 39 2.69 15.56 20.16
CA ASP A 39 4.11 15.51 19.80
C ASP A 39 4.33 14.49 18.67
N GLY A 40 5.15 14.83 17.67
CA GLY A 40 5.46 13.96 16.53
C GLY A 40 6.97 13.99 16.24
N PRO A 41 7.81 13.46 17.14
CA PRO A 41 9.27 13.60 17.06
C PRO A 41 9.88 12.94 15.82
N CYS A 42 9.27 11.86 15.32
CA CYS A 42 9.73 11.11 14.15
C CYS A 42 9.05 11.55 12.84
N THR A 43 7.98 12.36 12.92
CA THR A 43 7.19 12.83 11.77
C THR A 43 7.36 14.32 11.48
N ARG A 44 8.30 14.98 12.17
CA ARG A 44 8.59 16.43 12.06
C ARG A 44 7.38 17.28 12.44
N VAL A 45 6.73 16.94 13.55
CA VAL A 45 5.76 17.80 14.25
C VAL A 45 6.34 18.14 15.61
N ARG A 46 6.59 19.43 15.85
CA ARG A 46 7.05 19.91 17.15
C ARG A 46 5.91 19.80 18.16
N ARG A 47 6.27 19.70 19.44
CA ARG A 47 5.30 19.69 20.53
C ARG A 47 4.47 20.97 20.50
N GLN A 48 3.15 20.84 20.42
CA GLN A 48 2.21 21.96 20.38
C GLN A 48 0.81 21.54 20.81
N ALA A 49 -0.04 22.52 21.12
CA ALA A 49 -1.47 22.29 21.30
C ALA A 49 -2.14 22.09 19.93
N MET A 50 -3.04 21.11 19.82
CA MET A 50 -3.76 20.80 18.58
C MET A 50 -5.22 20.43 18.87
N PRO A 51 -6.19 20.97 18.10
CA PRO A 51 -7.60 20.65 18.32
C PRO A 51 -7.95 19.23 17.85
N PHE A 52 -8.82 18.54 18.57
CA PHE A 52 -9.28 17.18 18.20
C PHE A 52 -9.95 17.13 16.84
N LYS A 53 -10.60 18.22 16.42
CA LYS A 53 -11.29 18.33 15.11
C LYS A 53 -10.37 18.06 13.91
N CYS A 54 -9.09 18.41 14.01
CA CYS A 54 -8.15 18.25 12.90
C CYS A 54 -7.45 16.88 12.84
N MET A 55 -7.62 16.06 13.87
CA MET A 55 -6.96 14.76 13.99
C MET A 55 -7.94 13.60 13.93
N GLN A 56 -7.50 12.49 13.37
CA GLN A 56 -8.25 11.24 13.27
C GLN A 56 -7.49 10.15 14.03
N LEU A 57 -8.11 9.62 15.08
CA LEU A 57 -7.47 8.63 15.93
C LEU A 57 -7.17 7.34 15.15
N THR A 58 -5.97 6.80 15.36
CA THR A 58 -5.55 5.49 14.83
C THR A 58 -5.68 4.41 15.90
N ASP A 59 -5.42 3.16 15.55
CA ASP A 59 -5.47 2.02 16.49
C ASP A 59 -4.19 1.87 17.32
N PHE A 60 -3.13 2.65 17.02
CA PHE A 60 -1.84 2.54 17.70
C PHE A 60 -1.82 3.32 19.01
N ILE A 61 -1.28 2.67 20.05
CA ILE A 61 -1.12 3.24 21.38
C ILE A 61 0.35 3.07 21.79
N LEU A 62 0.99 4.17 22.14
CA LEU A 62 2.33 4.22 22.71
C LEU A 62 2.24 4.27 24.23
N LYS A 63 3.06 3.50 24.93
CA LYS A 63 3.08 3.49 26.40
C LYS A 63 4.14 4.46 26.91
N PHE A 64 3.71 5.60 27.44
CA PHE A 64 4.55 6.57 28.16
C PHE A 64 3.68 7.37 29.15
N PRO A 65 4.26 7.93 30.24
CA PRO A 65 3.48 8.72 31.21
C PRO A 65 2.96 10.03 30.60
N HIS A 66 1.86 10.56 31.14
CA HIS A 66 1.36 11.87 30.75
C HIS A 66 2.44 12.95 30.95
N SER A 67 2.43 13.98 30.11
CA SER A 67 3.44 15.05 30.14
C SER A 67 4.92 14.60 29.95
N ALA A 68 5.19 13.38 29.47
CA ALA A 68 6.56 12.91 29.18
C ALA A 68 7.34 13.85 28.26
N ARG A 69 8.63 14.04 28.49
CA ARG A 69 9.53 14.82 27.60
C ARG A 69 9.65 14.15 26.23
N GLN A 70 9.92 14.95 25.19
CA GLN A 70 9.98 14.48 23.79
C GLN A 70 10.95 13.31 23.58
N LYS A 71 12.05 13.25 24.35
CA LYS A 71 13.03 12.14 24.32
C LYS A 71 12.38 10.78 24.61
N TYR A 72 11.44 10.71 25.56
CA TYR A 72 10.75 9.46 25.90
C TYR A 72 9.70 9.09 24.85
N VAL A 73 8.97 10.09 24.33
CA VAL A 73 8.01 9.88 23.23
C VAL A 73 8.72 9.35 21.98
N ARG A 74 9.89 9.91 21.63
CA ARG A 74 10.74 9.42 20.52
C ARG A 74 11.14 7.96 20.72
N LYS A 75 11.69 7.62 21.90
CA LYS A 75 12.08 6.25 22.23
C LYS A 75 10.89 5.28 22.17
N ALA A 76 9.72 5.68 22.66
CA ALA A 76 8.51 4.86 22.59
C ALA A 76 8.04 4.66 21.14
N TRP A 77 8.11 5.72 20.31
CA TRP A 77 7.74 5.68 18.90
C TRP A 77 8.63 4.72 18.10
N GLU A 78 9.93 4.80 18.29
CA GLU A 78 10.93 3.95 17.63
C GLU A 78 10.82 2.50 18.13
N LYS A 79 10.70 2.29 19.45
CA LYS A 79 10.51 0.94 20.03
C LYS A 79 9.24 0.26 19.51
N ALA A 80 8.17 1.02 19.28
CA ALA A 80 6.92 0.48 18.76
C ALA A 80 6.88 0.36 17.23
N ASP A 81 7.88 0.91 16.52
CA ASP A 81 7.99 0.93 15.07
C ASP A 81 6.71 1.41 14.36
N ILE A 82 6.16 2.54 14.84
CA ILE A 82 4.86 3.07 14.37
C ILE A 82 4.90 3.45 12.90
N ASN A 83 6.03 3.96 12.38
CA ASN A 83 6.12 4.39 10.99
C ASN A 83 5.96 3.21 10.02
N THR A 84 6.65 2.10 10.28
CA THR A 84 6.56 0.89 9.46
C THR A 84 5.18 0.26 9.57
N LYS A 85 4.64 0.16 10.80
CA LYS A 85 3.29 -0.35 11.03
C LYS A 85 2.22 0.51 10.36
N TRP A 86 2.36 1.83 10.41
CA TRP A 86 1.46 2.75 9.72
C TRP A 86 1.50 2.52 8.21
N ALA A 87 2.69 2.52 7.61
CA ALA A 87 2.86 2.30 6.18
C ALA A 87 2.30 0.95 5.70
N ALA A 88 2.36 -0.09 6.56
CA ALA A 88 1.77 -1.39 6.26
C ALA A 88 0.23 -1.39 6.26
N THR A 89 -0.42 -0.44 6.95
CA THR A 89 -1.88 -0.39 7.08
C THR A 89 -2.58 -0.17 5.74
N ARG A 90 -3.81 -0.69 5.62
CA ARG A 90 -4.68 -0.42 4.46
C ARG A 90 -5.00 1.06 4.32
N TRP A 91 -5.03 1.80 5.41
CA TRP A 91 -5.31 3.23 5.40
C TRP A 91 -4.16 4.00 4.74
N ALA A 92 -2.93 3.82 5.21
CA ALA A 92 -1.76 4.46 4.60
C ALA A 92 -1.62 4.09 3.11
N LYS A 93 -1.79 2.82 2.75
CA LYS A 93 -1.79 2.36 1.34
C LYS A 93 -2.84 3.04 0.47
N LYS A 94 -4.03 3.35 1.03
CA LYS A 94 -5.08 4.09 0.31
C LYS A 94 -4.70 5.57 0.12
N ILE A 95 -4.06 6.18 1.11
CA ILE A 95 -3.54 7.56 1.00
C ILE A 95 -2.48 7.61 -0.11
N GLU A 96 -1.50 6.71 -0.06
CA GLU A 96 -0.44 6.59 -1.07
C GLU A 96 -1.01 6.34 -2.48
N ALA A 97 -1.99 5.45 -2.62
CA ALA A 97 -2.66 5.20 -3.90
C ALA A 97 -3.39 6.45 -4.43
N ARG A 98 -3.98 7.27 -3.55
CA ARG A 98 -4.62 8.54 -3.93
C ARG A 98 -3.58 9.54 -4.42
N GLU A 99 -2.45 9.66 -3.73
CA GLU A 99 -1.34 10.53 -4.14
C GLU A 99 -0.73 10.09 -5.48
N ARG A 100 -0.48 8.79 -5.66
CA ARG A 100 0.00 8.23 -6.94
C ARG A 100 -0.96 8.52 -8.09
N LYS A 101 -2.27 8.41 -7.84
CA LYS A 101 -3.31 8.75 -8.84
C LYS A 101 -3.28 10.24 -9.19
N ALA A 102 -3.09 11.12 -8.21
CA ALA A 102 -2.99 12.55 -8.43
C ALA A 102 -1.72 12.95 -9.21
N LYS A 103 -0.60 12.26 -8.97
CA LYS A 103 0.69 12.49 -9.63
C LYS A 103 0.83 11.82 -11.02
N MET A 104 -0.19 11.08 -11.47
CA MET A 104 -0.12 10.27 -12.69
C MET A 104 -0.04 11.15 -13.94
N THR A 105 0.97 10.90 -14.78
CA THR A 105 1.14 11.61 -16.06
C THR A 105 0.11 11.18 -17.10
N ASP A 106 -0.05 11.96 -18.17
CA ASP A 106 -1.00 11.64 -19.23
C ASP A 106 -0.70 10.32 -19.93
N PHE A 107 0.58 10.05 -20.21
CA PHE A 107 1.00 8.79 -20.80
C PHE A 107 0.69 7.59 -19.88
N ASP A 108 0.84 7.75 -18.57
CA ASP A 108 0.46 6.72 -17.61
C ASP A 108 -1.07 6.50 -17.57
N ARG A 109 -1.88 7.56 -17.75
CA ARG A 109 -3.34 7.43 -17.89
C ARG A 109 -3.72 6.60 -19.11
N TYR A 110 -3.02 6.76 -20.23
CA TYR A 110 -3.22 5.93 -21.42
C TYR A 110 -2.90 4.45 -21.15
N LYS A 111 -1.77 4.15 -20.50
CA LYS A 111 -1.42 2.77 -20.10
C LYS A 111 -2.49 2.15 -19.20
N VAL A 112 -2.92 2.89 -18.18
CA VAL A 112 -3.99 2.46 -17.26
C VAL A 112 -5.30 2.23 -18.01
N MET A 113 -5.65 3.06 -18.97
CA MET A 113 -6.87 2.90 -19.80
C MET A 113 -6.82 1.60 -20.60
N LYS A 114 -5.72 1.31 -21.30
CA LYS A 114 -5.57 0.08 -22.08
C LYS A 114 -5.60 -1.17 -21.20
N ALA A 115 -4.87 -1.17 -20.08
CA ALA A 115 -4.88 -2.27 -19.11
C ALA A 115 -6.29 -2.49 -18.51
N LYS A 116 -6.97 -1.41 -18.11
CA LYS A 116 -8.34 -1.46 -17.57
C LYS A 116 -9.36 -1.97 -18.59
N LYS A 117 -9.21 -1.59 -19.87
CA LYS A 117 -10.06 -2.08 -20.97
C LYS A 117 -9.99 -3.59 -21.11
N MET A 118 -8.79 -4.17 -21.13
CA MET A 118 -8.62 -5.62 -21.21
C MET A 118 -9.16 -6.33 -19.97
N ARG A 119 -8.82 -5.84 -18.76
CA ARG A 119 -9.34 -6.37 -17.49
C ARG A 119 -10.87 -6.41 -17.47
N ASN A 120 -11.53 -5.33 -17.87
CA ASN A 120 -12.98 -5.26 -17.91
C ASN A 120 -13.60 -6.21 -18.93
N ARG A 121 -12.95 -6.45 -20.08
CA ARG A 121 -13.41 -7.42 -21.08
C ARG A 121 -13.41 -8.85 -20.52
N ILE A 122 -12.33 -9.24 -19.83
CA ILE A 122 -12.22 -10.56 -19.19
C ILE A 122 -13.31 -10.71 -18.10
N ILE A 123 -13.42 -9.74 -17.20
CA ILE A 123 -14.43 -9.77 -16.12
C ILE A 123 -15.84 -9.83 -16.70
N LYS A 124 -16.16 -9.05 -17.75
CA LYS A 124 -17.48 -9.06 -18.39
C LYS A 124 -17.83 -10.43 -18.97
N ASN A 125 -16.88 -11.11 -19.60
CA ASN A 125 -17.09 -12.45 -20.13
C ASN A 125 -17.31 -13.47 -18.99
N GLU A 126 -16.54 -13.37 -17.91
CA GLU A 126 -16.64 -14.29 -16.78
C GLU A 126 -17.95 -14.11 -15.99
N VAL A 127 -18.37 -12.86 -15.74
CA VAL A 127 -19.67 -12.56 -15.13
C VAL A 127 -20.81 -13.13 -15.96
N LYS A 128 -20.75 -13.04 -17.29
CA LYS A 128 -21.77 -13.64 -18.18
C LYS A 128 -21.82 -15.17 -18.06
N LYS A 129 -20.69 -15.85 -17.95
CA LYS A 129 -20.66 -17.31 -17.72
C LYS A 129 -21.26 -17.67 -16.37
N LEU A 130 -20.89 -16.96 -15.31
CA LEU A 130 -21.45 -17.16 -13.97
C LEU A 130 -22.96 -16.93 -13.93
N GLN A 131 -23.47 -15.90 -14.61
CA GLN A 131 -24.91 -15.66 -14.73
C GLN A 131 -25.63 -16.79 -15.49
N ARG A 132 -25.04 -17.32 -16.57
CA ARG A 132 -25.61 -18.48 -17.27
C ARG A 132 -25.66 -19.73 -16.38
N ALA A 133 -24.60 -20.00 -15.62
CA ALA A 133 -24.57 -21.11 -14.68
C ALA A 133 -25.58 -20.92 -13.53
N ALA A 134 -25.71 -19.70 -13.00
CA ALA A 134 -26.70 -19.38 -11.98
C ALA A 134 -28.14 -19.54 -12.51
N LEU A 135 -28.40 -19.12 -13.74
CA LEU A 135 -29.70 -19.30 -14.40
C LEU A 135 -30.07 -20.78 -14.57
N LEU A 136 -29.11 -21.61 -14.99
CA LEU A 136 -29.31 -23.06 -15.12
C LEU A 136 -29.61 -23.72 -13.77
N LYS A 137 -29.00 -23.25 -12.67
CA LYS A 137 -29.28 -23.75 -11.31
C LYS A 137 -30.66 -23.32 -10.80
N ALA A 138 -31.09 -22.10 -11.11
CA ALA A 138 -32.39 -21.58 -10.70
C ALA A 138 -33.56 -22.15 -11.52
N SER A 139 -33.31 -22.56 -12.76
CA SER A 139 -34.32 -23.14 -13.65
C SER A 139 -33.86 -24.50 -14.17
N PRO A 140 -33.98 -25.59 -13.36
CA PRO A 140 -33.59 -26.93 -13.79
C PRO A 140 -34.46 -27.52 -14.93
N LYS A 141 -35.46 -26.78 -15.45
CA LYS A 141 -36.46 -27.26 -16.42
C LYS A 141 -36.36 -26.69 -17.86
N LYS A 142 -35.20 -26.21 -18.30
CA LYS A 142 -34.92 -26.04 -19.75
C LYS A 142 -33.60 -26.68 -20.13
N ALA A 143 -33.61 -28.00 -20.27
CA ALA A 143 -32.66 -28.68 -21.15
C ALA A 143 -32.79 -28.05 -22.57
N PRO A 144 -31.68 -27.76 -23.27
CA PRO A 144 -31.76 -27.39 -24.67
C PRO A 144 -32.09 -28.65 -25.48
N VAL A 145 -33.36 -28.98 -25.59
CA VAL A 145 -33.85 -29.82 -26.68
C VAL A 145 -33.70 -29.00 -27.96
N ALA A 146 -33.08 -29.59 -28.98
CA ALA A 146 -32.92 -29.08 -30.35
C ALA A 146 -31.83 -28.02 -30.61
N LYS A 147 -30.63 -28.51 -30.95
CA LYS A 147 -29.88 -28.06 -32.13
C LYS A 147 -29.30 -29.27 -32.88
N GLY A 148 -30.16 -30.25 -33.14
CA GLY A 148 -30.04 -31.06 -34.35
C GLY A 148 -30.79 -30.32 -35.48
N ALA A 149 -30.31 -30.44 -36.72
CA ALA A 149 -30.95 -29.94 -37.94
C ALA A 149 -30.73 -28.46 -38.36
N VAL A 150 -29.49 -27.93 -38.36
CA VAL A 150 -29.02 -26.97 -39.40
C VAL A 150 -27.48 -26.85 -39.38
N ALA A 151 -26.78 -27.88 -39.85
CA ALA A 151 -25.34 -27.80 -40.14
C ALA A 151 -24.87 -28.78 -41.24
N ALA A 152 -25.79 -29.32 -42.05
CA ALA A 152 -25.48 -30.27 -43.12
C ALA A 152 -25.68 -29.70 -44.54
N ALA A 153 -25.91 -28.38 -44.70
CA ALA A 153 -26.26 -27.77 -46.00
C ALA A 153 -25.33 -26.62 -46.46
N ALA A 154 -24.10 -26.54 -45.95
CA ALA A 154 -23.11 -25.54 -46.40
C ALA A 154 -21.86 -26.15 -47.09
N ALA A 155 -21.92 -27.44 -47.45
CA ALA A 155 -20.85 -28.17 -48.10
C ALA A 155 -21.22 -28.56 -49.55
N ALA A 156 -21.67 -27.61 -50.37
CA ALA A 156 -21.87 -27.82 -51.81
C ALA A 156 -22.04 -26.49 -52.57
N ALA A 157 -20.96 -25.75 -52.77
CA ALA A 157 -20.90 -24.71 -53.81
C ALA A 157 -19.45 -24.58 -54.32
N LYS A 158 -19.11 -25.43 -55.30
CA LYS A 158 -18.04 -25.23 -56.29
C LYS A 158 -18.32 -23.90 -57.03
N VAL A 159 -17.37 -23.04 -57.41
CA VAL A 159 -16.47 -23.10 -58.60
C VAL A 159 -15.63 -21.78 -58.60
N PRO A 160 -14.42 -21.75 -59.20
CA PRO A 160 -13.25 -20.98 -58.72
C PRO A 160 -12.85 -19.78 -59.62
N ALA A 161 -11.77 -19.09 -59.19
CA ALA A 161 -10.75 -18.36 -59.96
C ALA A 161 -10.54 -16.88 -59.55
N LYS A 162 -9.39 -16.57 -58.95
CA LYS A 162 -8.39 -15.68 -59.57
C LYS A 162 -7.06 -15.73 -58.83
N LYS A 163 -6.04 -15.86 -59.67
CA LYS A 163 -4.60 -16.07 -59.45
C LYS A 163 -3.93 -14.69 -59.35
N ALA A 164 -3.13 -14.45 -58.32
CA ALA A 164 -2.09 -13.44 -58.33
C ALA A 164 -0.93 -13.89 -57.44
N THR A 165 0.22 -14.07 -58.08
CA THR A 165 1.45 -14.69 -57.63
C THR A 165 2.48 -13.67 -57.14
N ALA A 166 3.29 -14.14 -56.18
CA ALA A 166 4.73 -13.91 -56.03
C ALA A 166 5.28 -12.66 -55.29
N ALA A 167 6.41 -12.94 -54.62
CA ALA A 167 7.40 -12.10 -53.93
C ALA A 167 7.12 -11.77 -52.45
N GLY A 168 8.00 -12.04 -51.48
CA GLY A 168 9.33 -12.63 -51.50
C GLY A 168 9.87 -12.86 -50.08
N LYS A 169 10.61 -13.97 -49.96
CA LYS A 169 11.72 -14.33 -49.04
C LYS A 169 11.95 -13.56 -47.71
N LYS A 170 11.96 -14.37 -46.65
CA LYS A 170 13.03 -14.62 -45.63
C LYS A 170 13.69 -13.46 -44.88
N ALA A 171 13.49 -13.46 -43.55
CA ALA A 171 14.50 -13.40 -42.47
C ALA A 171 13.73 -13.07 -41.16
N ALA A 172 14.02 -13.54 -39.96
CA ALA A 172 14.89 -14.56 -39.40
C ALA A 172 14.33 -14.82 -37.97
N ALA A 173 14.37 -16.07 -37.51
CA ALA A 173 14.01 -16.44 -36.15
C ALA A 173 15.13 -16.07 -35.17
N GLN A 174 14.83 -15.38 -34.07
CA GLN A 174 15.62 -15.45 -32.84
C GLN A 174 14.72 -15.48 -31.59
N LYS A 175 15.21 -16.26 -30.63
CA LYS A 175 14.56 -16.93 -29.50
C LYS A 175 14.07 -16.00 -28.38
N ALA A 176 13.02 -16.44 -27.69
CA ALA A 176 12.69 -16.04 -26.32
C ALA A 176 13.72 -16.59 -25.31
N PRO A 177 13.74 -16.06 -24.07
CA PRO A 177 13.36 -16.96 -22.98
C PRO A 177 12.47 -16.31 -21.90
N ALA A 178 11.62 -17.16 -21.34
CA ALA A 178 10.74 -16.90 -20.22
C ALA A 178 11.51 -16.74 -18.90
N GLN A 179 11.04 -15.85 -18.01
CA GLN A 179 11.34 -15.92 -16.58
C GLN A 179 10.03 -16.14 -15.81
N LYS A 180 9.91 -17.36 -15.27
CA LYS A 180 8.90 -17.78 -14.30
C LYS A 180 9.31 -17.29 -12.90
N ALA A 181 8.36 -16.71 -12.18
CA ALA A 181 8.46 -16.51 -10.73
C ALA A 181 8.11 -17.82 -9.99
N PRO A 182 8.81 -18.17 -8.89
CA PRO A 182 8.35 -19.22 -7.98
C PRO A 182 7.62 -18.62 -6.77
N ALA A 183 6.44 -19.16 -6.48
CA ALA A 183 5.74 -19.02 -5.21
C ALA A 183 6.10 -20.22 -4.32
N GLN A 184 6.49 -19.98 -3.06
CA GLN A 184 6.63 -21.01 -2.05
C GLN A 184 5.63 -20.78 -0.91
N LYS A 185 4.84 -21.82 -0.63
CA LYS A 185 3.95 -21.98 0.52
C LYS A 185 4.64 -22.85 1.57
N ALA A 186 4.48 -22.44 2.82
CA ALA A 186 4.24 -23.23 4.04
C ALA A 186 5.06 -24.53 4.31
N ALA A 187 5.87 -24.49 5.37
CA ALA A 187 5.97 -25.55 6.37
C ALA A 187 6.48 -24.93 7.69
N GLY A 188 5.76 -25.19 8.79
CA GLY A 188 6.15 -24.79 10.14
C GLY A 188 6.92 -25.89 10.88
N GLN A 189 7.11 -25.65 12.18
CA GLN A 189 7.84 -26.43 13.20
C GLN A 189 9.33 -26.06 13.31
N LYS A 190 9.98 -26.02 14.47
CA LYS A 190 9.66 -25.79 15.89
C LYS A 190 11.05 -25.71 16.57
N ALA A 191 11.17 -24.91 17.62
CA ALA A 191 12.20 -24.99 18.68
C ALA A 191 13.68 -24.65 18.36
N ALA A 192 14.19 -23.57 18.96
CA ALA A 192 15.24 -23.60 19.99
C ALA A 192 15.83 -22.17 20.21
N GLN A 193 15.99 -21.79 21.47
CA GLN A 193 16.44 -20.48 21.96
C GLN A 193 17.99 -20.40 22.09
N PRO A 194 18.59 -19.19 22.18
CA PRO A 194 20.05 -18.95 22.21
C PRO A 194 20.58 -18.84 23.66
N PRO A 195 21.92 -18.75 23.92
CA PRO A 195 22.45 -17.47 24.46
C PRO A 195 23.98 -17.21 24.30
N LYS A 196 24.40 -16.03 24.82
CA LYS A 196 25.76 -15.58 25.30
C LYS A 196 26.62 -14.80 24.26
N ALA A 197 26.80 -13.48 24.35
CA ALA A 197 27.51 -12.63 25.32
C ALA A 197 29.05 -12.59 25.15
N GLN A 198 29.56 -11.52 24.51
CA GLN A 198 30.92 -10.96 24.68
C GLN A 198 30.78 -9.42 24.59
N LYS A 199 30.79 -8.68 25.71
CA LYS A 199 31.95 -8.07 26.39
C LYS A 199 32.85 -7.20 25.49
N GLY A 200 32.58 -5.89 25.54
CA GLY A 200 33.55 -4.86 25.92
C GLY A 200 34.66 -4.49 24.92
N GLN A 201 34.58 -3.27 24.39
CA GLN A 201 35.72 -2.34 24.28
C GLN A 201 35.18 -0.90 24.04
N LYS A 202 35.59 0.03 24.91
CA LYS A 202 35.42 1.49 24.85
C LYS A 202 36.85 2.08 24.80
N PRO A 203 37.04 3.38 24.50
CA PRO A 203 37.73 3.94 23.33
C PRO A 203 39.08 4.59 23.72
N PRO A 204 39.68 5.43 22.85
CA PRO A 204 40.10 6.72 23.41
C PRO A 204 39.85 7.94 22.50
N ALA A 205 39.99 9.10 23.14
CA ALA A 205 39.70 10.45 22.73
C ALA A 205 40.42 10.97 21.48
N GLN A 206 39.78 11.91 20.78
CA GLN A 206 40.45 12.87 19.89
C GLN A 206 40.11 14.31 20.32
N LYS A 207 41.16 15.13 20.22
CA LYS A 207 41.40 16.45 20.80
C LYS A 207 40.46 17.56 20.28
N ALA A 208 40.16 18.50 21.17
CA ALA A 208 39.67 19.84 20.82
C ALA A 208 40.78 20.70 20.17
N PRO A 209 40.39 21.74 19.41
CA PRO A 209 41.13 23.01 19.42
C PRO A 209 40.24 24.19 19.85
N ALA A 210 40.90 25.13 20.53
CA ALA A 210 40.41 26.32 21.22
C ALA A 210 39.78 27.39 20.30
N PRO A 211 39.04 28.37 20.87
CA PRO A 211 38.29 29.37 20.10
C PRO A 211 39.17 30.55 19.68
N LYS A 212 38.92 31.11 18.49
CA LYS A 212 39.46 32.40 18.07
C LYS A 212 38.49 33.51 18.45
N ALA A 213 38.88 34.31 19.43
CA ALA A 213 38.38 35.66 19.62
C ALA A 213 38.98 36.56 18.53
N SER A 214 38.12 37.27 17.81
CA SER A 214 38.51 38.42 16.99
C SER A 214 37.61 39.57 17.40
N GLY A 215 38.15 40.45 18.24
CA GLY A 215 37.54 41.73 18.54
C GLY A 215 37.63 42.68 17.35
N LYS A 216 36.56 43.44 17.12
CA LYS A 216 36.63 44.80 16.59
C LYS A 216 35.27 45.50 16.73
N LYS A 217 35.33 46.68 17.37
CA LYS A 217 34.40 47.83 17.36
C LYS A 217 33.49 48.03 18.59
N ALA A 218 33.60 49.28 19.07
CA ALA A 218 33.03 49.95 20.23
C ALA A 218 33.68 49.57 21.56
#